data_AF-A0A9P8ZE77-F1
#
_entry.id   AF-A0A9P8ZE77-F1
#
_cell.length_a   1.000
_cell.length_b   1.000
_cell.length_c   1.000
_cell.angle_alpha   90.00
_cell.angle_beta   90.00
_cell.angle_gamma   90.00
#
_symmetry.space_group_name_H-M   'P 1'
#
loop_
_entity.id
_entity.type
_entity.pdbx_description
1 polymer ?
#
loop_
_entity_poly.entity_id
_entity_poly.type
_entity_poly.pdbx_seq_one_letter_code
_entity_poly.pdbx_strand_id
1 'polypeptide(L)'
;MREYLDYHAPVNKTLTLDGVALPPWNSATSEDNSYQWMAQPMREYLAWRLFEQSWRFLYESTDLLLIKLGHVKTSMTSAGRHAKRARAWGGGSYVPRTPNPLVADDWADRVDAVFDLYEIVGSWPEVCIQAPEKTNLSESSFSRFEKEVHAAFAQTFRDYYCRAAPVLYHRPNGEGLPAVIPTA
;
A
#
# COMPACT_ATOMS: atom_id res chain seq x y z
N MET A 1 13.18 16.86 -5.48
CA MET A 1 14.48 16.25 -5.85
C MET A 1 15.66 16.97 -5.19
N ARG A 2 15.53 17.39 -3.92
CA ARG A 2 16.60 18.04 -3.13
C ARG A 2 17.00 17.24 -1.87
N GLU A 3 16.28 16.17 -1.54
CA GLU A 3 16.52 15.35 -0.34
C GLU A 3 17.46 14.14 -0.59
N TYR A 4 17.90 13.92 -1.83
CA TYR A 4 18.84 12.84 -2.16
C TYR A 4 20.30 13.18 -1.83
N LEU A 5 20.61 14.44 -1.53
CA LEU A 5 21.98 14.91 -1.27
C LEU A 5 22.40 14.84 0.20
N ASP A 6 21.47 14.61 1.13
CA ASP A 6 21.79 14.45 2.57
C ASP A 6 22.18 13.01 2.96
N TYR A 7 22.19 12.08 2.00
CA TYR A 7 22.66 10.70 2.23
C TYR A 7 24.19 10.64 2.43
N HIS A 8 24.91 11.72 2.10
CA HIS A 8 26.26 11.98 2.59
C HIS A 8 26.17 12.82 3.87
N ALA A 9 25.61 12.24 4.93
CA ALA A 9 25.69 12.86 6.24
C ALA A 9 27.18 13.10 6.58
N PRO A 10 27.57 14.30 7.05
CA PRO A 10 28.91 14.48 7.59
C PRO A 10 29.13 13.44 8.69
N VAL A 11 30.34 12.87 8.71
CA VAL A 11 30.81 11.70 9.50
C VAL A 11 30.41 11.68 11.00
N ASN A 12 29.87 12.77 11.53
CA ASN A 12 29.53 12.98 12.93
C ASN A 12 28.04 13.23 13.23
N LYS A 13 27.11 12.95 12.31
CA LYS A 13 25.67 13.11 12.60
C LYS A 13 25.01 11.76 12.86
N THR A 14 24.59 11.53 14.10
CA THR A 14 23.74 10.38 14.45
C THR A 14 22.43 10.48 13.68
N LEU A 15 22.25 9.61 12.70
CA LEU A 15 20.99 9.49 11.98
C LEU A 15 19.94 8.91 12.92
N THR A 16 18.70 9.38 12.83
CA THR A 16 17.58 8.86 13.62
C THR A 16 16.46 8.38 12.71
N LEU A 17 15.85 7.24 13.07
CA LEU A 17 14.63 6.73 12.44
C LEU A 17 13.55 6.63 13.53
N ASP A 18 12.46 7.36 13.38
CA ASP A 18 11.34 7.41 14.36
C ASP A 18 11.83 7.65 15.81
N GLY A 19 12.86 8.47 15.99
CA GLY A 19 13.45 8.80 17.29
C GLY A 19 14.55 7.85 17.79
N VAL A 20 14.79 6.73 17.09
CA VAL A 20 15.84 5.76 17.42
C VAL A 20 17.12 6.12 16.69
N ALA A 21 18.23 6.25 17.43
CA ALA A 21 19.56 6.46 16.87
C ALA A 21 20.02 5.24 16.04
N LEU A 22 20.34 5.46 14.78
CA LEU A 22 20.96 4.47 13.91
C LEU A 22 22.47 4.39 14.21
N PRO A 23 23.08 3.20 14.11
CA PRO A 23 24.52 3.06 14.26
C PRO A 23 25.25 3.88 13.19
N PRO A 24 26.45 4.41 13.51
CA PRO A 24 27.23 5.20 12.57
C PRO A 24 27.55 4.41 11.31
N TRP A 25 27.41 5.05 10.15
CA TRP A 25 27.80 4.47 8.86
C TRP A 25 29.32 4.37 8.81
N ASN A 26 29.88 3.17 9.00
CA ASN A 26 31.29 2.92 8.72
C ASN A 26 31.43 2.70 7.21
N SER A 27 31.81 3.76 6.46
CA SER A 27 32.24 3.59 5.08
C SER A 27 33.54 2.81 5.10
N ALA A 28 33.47 1.51 4.79
CA ALA A 28 34.55 0.52 4.81
C ALA A 28 35.77 0.94 3.96
N THR A 29 36.55 1.89 4.48
CA THR A 29 37.82 2.38 3.94
C THR A 29 38.92 2.42 5.00
N SER A 30 38.59 2.14 6.27
CA SER A 30 39.59 1.89 7.31
C SER A 30 39.47 0.45 7.77
N GLU A 31 40.61 -0.17 8.03
CA GLU A 31 40.89 -1.55 8.46
C GLU A 31 40.25 -1.94 9.80
N ASP A 32 39.14 -1.32 10.14
CA ASP A 32 38.49 -1.38 11.43
C ASP A 32 37.25 -2.27 11.29
N ASN A 33 37.39 -3.53 11.73
CA ASN A 33 36.32 -4.53 11.83
C ASN A 33 35.24 -4.16 12.88
N SER A 34 35.10 -2.87 13.19
CA SER A 34 34.16 -2.30 14.16
C SER A 34 32.75 -2.18 13.60
N TYR A 35 32.51 -2.56 12.34
CA TYR A 35 31.15 -2.64 11.79
C TYR A 35 30.34 -3.67 12.57
N GLN A 36 29.47 -3.17 13.45
CA GLN A 36 28.49 -3.98 14.14
C GLN A 36 27.17 -3.89 13.39
N TRP A 37 26.66 -5.07 13.00
CA TRP A 37 25.29 -5.18 12.54
C TRP A 37 24.35 -4.60 13.58
N MET A 38 23.29 -3.91 13.12
CA MET A 38 22.20 -3.50 13.99
C MET A 38 21.68 -4.70 14.81
N ALA A 39 21.28 -4.43 16.06
CA ALA A 39 20.64 -5.44 16.91
C ALA A 39 19.47 -6.10 16.15
N GLN A 40 19.27 -7.41 16.38
CA GLN A 40 18.23 -8.18 15.69
C GLN A 40 16.84 -7.53 15.70
N PRO A 41 16.33 -6.99 16.84
CA PRO A 41 15.03 -6.32 16.86
C PRO A 41 14.94 -5.12 15.91
N MET A 42 16.03 -4.38 15.73
CA MET A 42 16.06 -3.23 14.82
C MET A 42 16.05 -3.68 13.35
N ARG A 43 16.72 -4.79 13.04
CA ARG A 43 16.68 -5.38 11.68
C ARG A 43 15.29 -5.90 11.34
N GLU A 44 14.64 -6.57 12.28
CA GLU A 44 13.25 -7.04 12.15
C GLU A 44 12.29 -5.87 11.95
N TYR A 45 12.43 -4.80 12.74
CA TYR A 45 11.65 -3.58 12.58
C TYR A 45 11.84 -2.93 11.21
N LEU A 46 13.08 -2.80 10.74
CA LEU A 46 13.37 -2.24 9.41
C LEU A 46 12.78 -3.10 8.29
N ALA A 47 12.91 -4.42 8.38
CA ALA A 47 12.31 -5.33 7.42
C ALA A 47 10.79 -5.18 7.41
N TRP A 48 10.16 -5.17 8.59
CA TRP A 48 8.72 -4.94 8.73
C TRP A 48 8.29 -3.62 8.08
N ARG A 49 8.99 -2.50 8.36
CA ARG A 49 8.71 -1.19 7.73
C ARG A 49 8.81 -1.24 6.22
N LEU A 50 9.83 -1.91 5.66
CA LEU A 50 9.98 -2.04 4.21
C LEU A 50 8.82 -2.84 3.59
N PHE A 51 8.42 -3.95 4.22
CA PHE A 51 7.27 -4.74 3.77
C PHE A 51 5.97 -3.94 3.85
N GLU A 52 5.78 -3.18 4.93
CA GLU A 52 4.61 -2.36 5.17
C GLU A 52 4.46 -1.25 4.11
N GLN A 53 5.53 -0.48 3.85
CA GLN A 53 5.53 0.53 2.78
C GLN A 53 5.30 -0.08 1.40
N SER A 54 5.94 -1.22 1.12
CA SER A 54 5.79 -1.91 -0.15
C SER A 54 4.34 -2.34 -0.35
N TRP A 55 3.71 -2.89 0.68
CA TRP A 55 2.31 -3.28 0.65
C TRP A 55 1.37 -2.09 0.38
N ARG A 56 1.56 -0.96 1.08
CA ARG A 56 0.79 0.28 0.83
C ARG A 56 0.91 0.74 -0.62
N PHE A 57 2.14 0.74 -1.14
CA PHE A 57 2.41 1.12 -2.53
C PHE A 57 1.73 0.20 -3.53
N LEU A 58 1.80 -1.12 -3.34
CA LEU A 58 1.16 -2.10 -4.22
C LEU A 58 -0.37 -1.93 -4.21
N TYR A 59 -0.95 -1.67 -3.04
CA TYR A 59 -2.38 -1.43 -2.90
C TYR A 59 -2.82 -0.17 -3.66
N GLU A 60 -2.13 0.95 -3.45
CA GLU A 60 -2.45 2.21 -4.12
C GLU A 60 -2.22 2.16 -5.63
N SER A 61 -1.12 1.57 -6.08
CA SER A 61 -0.84 1.42 -7.51
C SER A 61 -1.87 0.54 -8.21
N THR A 62 -2.38 -0.52 -7.54
CA THR A 62 -3.49 -1.33 -8.05
C THR A 62 -4.75 -0.50 -8.19
N ASP A 63 -5.10 0.26 -7.17
CA ASP A 63 -6.28 1.12 -7.19
C ASP A 63 -6.23 2.14 -8.34
N LEU A 64 -5.09 2.83 -8.47
CA LEU A 64 -4.87 3.83 -9.52
C LEU A 64 -4.90 3.22 -10.93
N LEU A 65 -4.33 2.02 -11.11
CA LEU A 65 -4.39 1.31 -12.38
C LEU A 65 -5.84 1.02 -12.77
N LEU A 66 -6.62 0.44 -11.85
CA LEU A 66 -8.03 0.11 -12.11
C LEU A 66 -8.88 1.35 -12.41
N ILE A 67 -8.62 2.47 -11.72
CA ILE A 67 -9.27 3.75 -12.00
C ILE A 67 -8.94 4.21 -13.43
N LYS A 68 -7.65 4.19 -13.82
CA LYS A 68 -7.22 4.60 -15.16
C LYS A 68 -7.82 3.73 -16.26
N LEU A 69 -8.06 2.45 -15.98
CA LEU A 69 -8.71 1.52 -16.89
C LEU A 69 -10.25 1.66 -16.91
N GLY A 70 -10.84 2.45 -16.00
CA GLY A 70 -12.29 2.59 -15.90
C GLY A 70 -12.99 1.33 -15.35
N HIS A 71 -12.25 0.46 -14.66
CA HIS A 71 -12.77 -0.82 -14.15
C HIS A 71 -13.31 -0.74 -12.72
N VAL A 72 -13.26 0.43 -12.09
CA VAL A 72 -13.77 0.66 -10.73
C VAL A 72 -15.25 1.04 -10.79
N LYS A 73 -16.07 0.38 -9.97
CA LYS A 73 -17.49 0.72 -9.76
C LYS A 73 -17.58 2.19 -9.28
N THR A 74 -18.38 3.00 -9.95
CA THR A 74 -18.44 4.47 -9.83
C THR A 74 -19.01 5.01 -8.50
N SER A 75 -19.09 4.19 -7.45
CA SER A 75 -19.66 4.57 -6.15
C SER A 75 -18.79 5.52 -5.32
N MET A 76 -17.53 5.76 -5.70
CA MET A 76 -16.59 6.53 -4.88
C MET A 76 -15.70 7.48 -5.71
N THR A 77 -15.58 8.72 -5.28
CA THR A 77 -14.67 9.71 -5.89
C THR A 77 -13.21 9.43 -5.54
N SER A 78 -12.27 9.90 -6.36
CA SER A 78 -10.82 9.78 -6.08
C SER A 78 -10.43 10.36 -4.71
N ALA A 79 -11.05 11.47 -4.31
CA ALA A 79 -10.84 12.07 -3.00
C ALA A 79 -11.38 11.18 -1.85
N GLY A 80 -12.56 10.58 -2.03
CA GLY A 80 -13.12 9.63 -1.08
C GLY A 80 -12.23 8.40 -0.89
N ARG A 81 -11.70 7.86 -2.00
CA ARG A 81 -10.76 6.73 -1.96
C ARG A 81 -9.48 7.08 -1.21
N HIS A 82 -8.89 8.24 -1.48
CA HIS A 82 -7.69 8.70 -0.79
C HIS A 82 -7.95 8.89 0.71
N ALA A 83 -9.08 9.48 1.10
CA ALA A 83 -9.45 9.65 2.51
C ALA A 83 -9.59 8.30 3.23
N LYS A 84 -10.21 7.29 2.59
CA LYS A 84 -10.33 5.93 3.14
C LYS A 84 -8.97 5.27 3.32
N ARG A 85 -8.09 5.35 2.32
CA ARG A 85 -6.72 4.84 2.44
C ARG A 85 -5.98 5.50 3.59
N ALA A 86 -6.04 6.82 3.69
CA ALA A 86 -5.38 7.56 4.76
C ALA A 86 -5.87 7.12 6.15
N ARG A 87 -7.20 6.91 6.33
CA ARG A 87 -7.74 6.39 7.59
C ARG A 87 -7.32 4.95 7.87
N ALA A 88 -7.42 4.07 6.88
CA ALA A 88 -7.02 2.68 7.04
C ALA A 88 -5.53 2.53 7.44
N TRP A 89 -4.68 3.43 6.96
CA TRP A 89 -3.23 3.38 7.22
C TRP A 89 -2.76 4.22 8.42
N GLY A 90 -3.66 4.97 9.07
CA GLY A 90 -3.33 5.92 10.13
C GLY A 90 -2.73 7.26 9.65
N GLY A 91 -2.64 7.52 8.34
CA GLY A 91 -2.14 8.79 7.83
C GLY A 91 -2.15 8.91 6.31
N GLY A 92 -2.18 10.15 5.81
CA GLY A 92 -2.18 10.45 4.37
C GLY A 92 -0.80 10.51 3.70
N SER A 93 0.28 10.36 4.48
CA SER A 93 1.66 10.31 3.95
C SER A 93 2.18 8.88 3.89
N TYR A 94 3.06 8.62 2.92
CA TYR A 94 3.81 7.36 2.86
C TYR A 94 4.64 7.11 4.12
N VAL A 95 5.00 8.14 4.88
CA VAL A 95 5.63 8.00 6.21
C VAL A 95 4.52 7.95 7.26
N PRO A 96 4.28 6.82 7.92
CA PRO A 96 3.29 6.75 9.00
C PRO A 96 3.70 7.67 10.14
N ARG A 97 2.78 8.54 10.55
CA ARG A 97 2.94 9.42 11.73
C ARG A 97 2.29 8.83 12.98
N THR A 98 1.50 7.79 12.80
CA THR A 98 0.75 7.06 13.82
C THR A 98 0.92 5.55 13.58
N PRO A 99 0.71 4.72 14.61
CA PRO A 99 0.65 3.27 14.42
C PRO A 99 -0.38 2.90 13.35
N ASN A 100 -0.03 2.00 12.44
CA ASN A 100 -0.95 1.54 11.41
C ASN A 100 -2.07 0.72 12.07
N PRO A 101 -3.35 1.16 11.99
CA PRO A 101 -4.46 0.42 12.60
C PRO A 101 -4.59 -1.01 12.09
N LEU A 102 -4.17 -1.31 10.85
CA LEU A 102 -4.27 -2.65 10.25
C LEU A 102 -3.33 -3.68 10.88
N VAL A 103 -2.38 -3.27 11.71
CA VAL A 103 -1.45 -4.18 12.40
C VAL A 103 -1.65 -4.18 13.91
N ALA A 104 -2.73 -3.56 14.40
CA ALA A 104 -3.06 -3.61 15.82
C ALA A 104 -3.32 -5.07 16.26
N ASP A 105 -2.83 -5.43 17.45
CA ASP A 105 -2.99 -6.80 17.97
C ASP A 105 -4.47 -7.11 18.24
N ASP A 106 -5.21 -6.16 18.82
CA ASP A 106 -6.66 -6.28 19.03
C ASP A 106 -7.41 -6.15 17.70
N TRP A 107 -8.28 -7.10 17.42
CA TRP A 107 -9.12 -7.09 16.22
C TRP A 107 -10.09 -5.91 16.21
N ALA A 108 -10.56 -5.47 17.37
CA ALA A 108 -11.50 -4.36 17.49
C ALA A 108 -10.91 -3.05 16.93
N ASP A 109 -9.60 -2.83 17.15
CA ASP A 109 -8.88 -1.66 16.66
C ASP A 109 -8.69 -1.68 15.14
N ARG A 110 -8.75 -2.86 14.51
CA ARG A 110 -8.60 -3.02 13.06
C ARG A 110 -9.91 -2.83 12.29
N VAL A 111 -11.06 -2.90 12.95
CA VAL A 111 -12.39 -2.95 12.30
C VAL A 111 -12.58 -1.82 11.30
N ASP A 112 -12.44 -0.57 11.72
CA ASP A 112 -12.73 0.56 10.84
C ASP A 112 -11.75 0.63 9.65
N ALA A 113 -10.49 0.29 9.87
CA ALA A 113 -9.48 0.26 8.83
C ALA A 113 -9.77 -0.82 7.78
N VAL A 114 -10.14 -2.03 8.20
CA VAL A 114 -10.49 -3.12 7.28
C VAL A 114 -11.77 -2.80 6.50
N PHE A 115 -12.76 -2.15 7.11
CA PHE A 115 -13.96 -1.70 6.40
C PHE A 115 -13.66 -0.60 5.37
N ASP A 116 -12.76 0.35 5.70
CA ASP A 116 -12.32 1.36 4.74
C ASP A 116 -11.55 0.74 3.57
N LEU A 117 -10.72 -0.29 3.81
CA LEU A 117 -10.11 -1.06 2.72
C LEU A 117 -11.15 -1.80 1.90
N TYR A 118 -12.09 -2.49 2.55
CA TYR A 118 -13.17 -3.23 1.88
C TYR A 118 -13.96 -2.34 0.92
N GLU A 119 -14.30 -1.11 1.29
CA GLU A 119 -15.05 -0.24 0.38
C GLU A 119 -14.25 0.10 -0.90
N ILE A 120 -12.92 0.14 -0.79
CA ILE A 120 -12.04 0.29 -1.95
C ILE A 120 -11.97 -1.03 -2.73
N VAL A 121 -11.60 -2.15 -2.10
CA VAL A 121 -11.47 -3.46 -2.79
C VAL A 121 -12.80 -3.91 -3.39
N GLY A 122 -13.90 -3.78 -2.67
CA GLY A 122 -15.25 -4.17 -3.12
C GLY A 122 -15.75 -3.38 -4.33
N SER A 123 -15.16 -2.21 -4.60
CA SER A 123 -15.43 -1.43 -5.80
C SER A 123 -14.62 -1.88 -7.03
N TRP A 124 -13.66 -2.79 -6.87
CA TRP A 124 -12.88 -3.35 -7.98
C TRP A 124 -13.70 -4.38 -8.79
N PRO A 125 -13.28 -4.67 -10.04
CA PRO A 125 -14.00 -5.60 -10.90
C PRO A 125 -13.92 -7.03 -10.33
N GLU A 126 -14.97 -7.82 -10.54
CA GLU A 126 -15.07 -9.23 -10.10
C GLU A 126 -14.96 -9.48 -8.58
N VAL A 127 -14.78 -8.43 -7.76
CA VAL A 127 -14.79 -8.57 -6.30
C VAL A 127 -16.23 -8.62 -5.79
N CYS A 128 -16.54 -9.75 -5.15
CA CYS A 128 -17.81 -10.03 -4.48
C CYS A 128 -17.54 -10.52 -3.04
N ILE A 129 -17.29 -9.57 -2.14
CA ILE A 129 -17.16 -9.85 -0.70
C ILE A 129 -18.48 -9.45 -0.02
N GLN A 130 -19.01 -10.31 0.84
CA GLN A 130 -20.16 -9.96 1.65
C GLN A 130 -19.69 -9.36 2.98
N ALA A 131 -19.85 -8.05 3.15
CA ALA A 131 -19.50 -7.41 4.40
C ALA A 131 -20.46 -7.84 5.53
N PRO A 132 -19.93 -8.23 6.71
CA PRO A 132 -20.75 -8.44 7.89
C PRO A 132 -21.27 -7.10 8.44
N GLU A 133 -22.37 -7.14 9.19
CA GLU A 133 -22.86 -5.95 9.90
C GLU A 133 -21.92 -5.57 11.04
N LYS A 134 -21.53 -4.29 11.10
CA LYS A 134 -20.63 -3.77 12.15
C LYS A 134 -21.22 -3.87 13.57
N THR A 135 -22.54 -3.76 13.71
CA THR A 135 -23.24 -3.62 15.00
C THR A 135 -23.20 -4.87 15.88
N ASN A 136 -23.04 -6.06 15.29
CA ASN A 136 -22.99 -7.34 15.99
C ASN A 136 -21.80 -8.19 15.52
N LEU A 137 -20.65 -7.54 15.32
CA LEU A 137 -19.46 -8.19 14.80
C LEU A 137 -18.76 -9.01 15.89
N SER A 138 -18.43 -10.26 15.59
CA SER A 138 -17.62 -11.12 16.45
C SER A 138 -16.21 -11.23 15.90
N GLU A 139 -15.23 -11.53 16.74
CA GLU A 139 -13.83 -11.72 16.29
C GLU A 139 -13.71 -12.74 15.15
N SER A 140 -14.48 -13.83 15.22
CA SER A 140 -14.44 -14.89 14.20
C SER A 140 -15.08 -14.45 12.87
N SER A 141 -16.16 -13.67 12.91
CA SER A 141 -16.76 -13.12 11.69
C SER A 141 -15.89 -12.03 11.09
N PHE A 142 -15.32 -11.16 11.91
CA PHE A 142 -14.36 -10.14 11.50
C PHE A 142 -13.10 -10.76 10.88
N SER A 143 -12.45 -11.71 11.55
CA SER A 143 -11.20 -12.32 11.08
C SER A 143 -11.37 -13.01 9.72
N ARG A 144 -12.55 -13.59 9.45
CA ARG A 144 -12.88 -14.15 8.14
C ARG A 144 -13.05 -13.04 7.10
N PHE A 145 -13.80 -12.00 7.42
CA PHE A 145 -13.99 -10.85 6.54
C PHE A 145 -12.66 -10.15 6.21
N GLU A 146 -11.80 -9.91 7.20
CA GLU A 146 -10.45 -9.35 7.02
C GLU A 146 -9.63 -10.19 6.03
N LYS A 147 -9.62 -11.52 6.20
CA LYS A 147 -8.95 -12.44 5.27
C LYS A 147 -9.52 -12.35 3.86
N GLU A 148 -10.84 -12.25 3.69
CA GLU A 148 -11.49 -12.11 2.39
C GLU A 148 -11.10 -10.81 1.69
N VAL A 149 -11.04 -9.69 2.42
CA VAL A 149 -10.58 -8.38 1.88
C VAL A 149 -9.14 -8.47 1.38
N HIS A 150 -8.23 -9.03 2.18
CA HIS A 150 -6.84 -9.20 1.78
C HIS A 150 -6.67 -10.19 0.62
N ALA A 151 -7.44 -11.28 0.60
CA ALA A 151 -7.41 -12.26 -0.48
C ALA A 151 -7.91 -11.67 -1.81
N ALA A 152 -9.00 -10.89 -1.77
CA ALA A 152 -9.51 -10.19 -2.95
C ALA A 152 -8.50 -9.17 -3.48
N PHE A 153 -7.80 -8.46 -2.58
CA PHE A 153 -6.70 -7.60 -2.99
C PHE A 153 -5.61 -8.39 -3.72
N ALA A 154 -5.10 -9.45 -3.11
CA ALA A 154 -4.02 -10.26 -3.67
C ALA A 154 -4.39 -10.87 -5.03
N GLN A 155 -5.62 -11.37 -5.16
CA GLN A 155 -6.14 -11.92 -6.40
C GLN A 155 -6.22 -10.84 -7.49
N THR A 156 -6.81 -9.68 -7.18
CA THR A 156 -6.91 -8.56 -8.13
C THR A 156 -5.53 -8.07 -8.56
N PHE A 157 -4.60 -7.91 -7.61
CA PHE A 157 -3.21 -7.55 -7.92
C PHE A 157 -2.59 -8.54 -8.90
N ARG A 158 -2.74 -9.85 -8.63
CA ARG A 158 -2.21 -10.90 -9.50
C ARG A 158 -2.82 -10.86 -10.90
N ASP A 159 -4.13 -10.64 -11.01
CA ASP A 159 -4.84 -10.63 -12.29
C ASP A 159 -4.40 -9.48 -13.20
N TYR A 160 -3.98 -8.34 -12.63
CA TYR A 160 -3.57 -7.16 -13.38
C TYR A 160 -2.05 -6.99 -13.53
N TYR A 161 -1.24 -7.43 -12.56
CA TYR A 161 0.21 -7.24 -12.57
C TYR A 161 1.03 -8.50 -12.85
N CYS A 162 0.49 -9.69 -12.57
CA CYS A 162 1.26 -10.94 -12.65
C CYS A 162 0.84 -11.84 -13.82
N ARG A 163 -0.12 -11.42 -14.65
CA ARG A 163 -0.54 -12.18 -15.82
C ARG A 163 0.44 -11.98 -16.98
N ALA A 164 0.90 -13.10 -17.56
CA ALA A 164 1.71 -13.10 -18.78
C ALA A 164 0.90 -12.83 -20.05
N ALA A 165 -0.42 -13.07 -20.01
CA ALA A 165 -1.34 -12.81 -21.11
C ALA A 165 -2.07 -11.47 -20.91
N PRO A 166 -2.29 -10.68 -21.97
CA PRO A 166 -2.97 -9.39 -21.85
C PRO A 166 -4.39 -9.56 -21.29
N VAL A 167 -4.81 -8.65 -20.41
CA VAL A 167 -6.21 -8.52 -20.03
C VAL A 167 -7.01 -8.29 -21.31
N LEU A 168 -8.06 -9.08 -21.55
CA LEU A 168 -8.95 -8.89 -22.70
C LEU A 168 -9.68 -7.56 -22.53
N TYR A 169 -9.09 -6.48 -23.06
CA TYR A 169 -9.72 -5.18 -23.13
C TYR A 169 -10.87 -5.26 -24.14
N HIS A 170 -12.06 -4.87 -23.73
CA HIS A 170 -13.07 -4.50 -24.70
C HIS A 170 -12.55 -3.30 -25.49
N ARG A 171 -12.46 -3.43 -26.82
CA ARG A 171 -12.15 -2.31 -27.71
C ARG A 171 -13.14 -1.18 -27.37
N PRO A 172 -12.69 0.06 -27.12
CA PRO A 172 -13.61 1.18 -26.96
C PRO A 172 -14.54 1.20 -28.17
N ASN A 173 -15.85 1.24 -27.94
CA ASN A 173 -16.81 1.46 -29.01
C ASN A 173 -16.34 2.69 -29.78
N GLY A 174 -16.18 2.58 -31.09
CA GLY A 174 -15.43 3.52 -31.94
C GLY A 174 -15.98 4.95 -32.03
N GLU A 175 -16.87 5.36 -31.13
CA GLU A 175 -17.38 6.71 -31.00
C GLU A 175 -16.35 7.58 -30.27
N GLY A 176 -15.32 8.04 -31.00
CA GLY A 176 -14.39 9.05 -30.47
C GLY A 176 -12.95 8.98 -30.96
N LEU A 177 -12.59 8.04 -31.84
CA LEU A 177 -11.27 8.11 -32.49
C LEU A 177 -11.31 9.24 -33.54
N PRO A 178 -10.46 10.29 -33.43
CA PRO A 178 -10.38 11.30 -34.47
C PRO A 178 -9.98 10.61 -35.77
N ALA A 179 -10.76 10.86 -36.83
CA ALA A 179 -10.46 10.35 -38.16
C ALA A 179 -9.02 10.73 -38.51
N VAL A 180 -8.16 9.73 -38.70
CA VAL A 180 -6.84 9.95 -39.27
C VAL A 180 -7.08 10.44 -40.70
N ILE A 181 -6.91 11.74 -40.92
CA ILE A 181 -6.94 12.31 -42.27
C ILE A 181 -5.70 11.74 -42.98
N PRO A 182 -5.86 10.96 -44.07
CA PRO A 182 -4.72 10.53 -44.85
C PRO A 182 -4.16 11.77 -45.54
N THR A 183 -2.93 12.14 -45.20
CA THR A 183 -2.17 13.08 -46.03
C THR A 183 -1.68 12.32 -47.25
N ALA A 184 -2.10 12.79 -48.42
CA ALA A 184 -1.56 12.39 -49.73
C ALA A 184 -0.25 13.12 -50.01
#